data_AF-A0A7W0LAG4-F1
#
_entry.id   AF-A0A7W0LAG4-F1
#
_cell.length_a   1.000
_cell.length_b   1.000
_cell.length_c   1.000
_cell.angle_alpha   90.00
_cell.angle_beta   90.00
_cell.angle_gamma   90.00
#
_symmetry.space_group_name_H-M   'P 1'
#
loop_
_entity.id
_entity.type
_entity.pdbx_description
1 polymer ?
#
loop_
_entity_poly.entity_id
_entity_poly.type
_entity_poly.pdbx_seq_one_letter_code
_entity_poly.pdbx_strand_id
1 'polypeptide(L)'
;MAESALVREAGGFDESLSNAEDWDLWIRLAQRAQLAIVDRPLLAYRRWPQAKSTNLRGMTTSFDTVLSRYGALPSPEHDYARARYLTQQGAHPGKRLRWSAAYLCLAVRHRRPVDGLRAVAALGWPNAMQRIQHDRARRRIPPGWIDEVERWLAPYRQGGMASG
;
A
#
# COMPACT_ATOMS: atom_id res chain seq x y z
N MET A 1 14.30 3.03 -10.75
CA MET A 1 14.27 3.57 -12.13
C MET A 1 14.64 2.46 -13.09
N ALA A 2 14.24 2.56 -14.36
CA ALA A 2 14.56 1.58 -15.39
C ALA A 2 14.96 2.30 -16.68
N GLU A 3 15.81 1.66 -17.50
CA GLU A 3 16.18 2.18 -18.81
C GLU A 3 14.98 2.17 -19.76
N SER A 4 14.77 3.27 -20.48
CA SER A 4 13.61 3.42 -21.38
C SER A 4 13.55 2.35 -22.47
N ALA A 5 14.71 1.92 -22.99
CA ALA A 5 14.78 0.83 -23.97
C ALA A 5 14.24 -0.48 -23.39
N LEU A 6 14.71 -0.85 -22.20
CA LEU A 6 14.27 -2.06 -21.50
C LEU A 6 12.77 -2.05 -21.18
N VAL A 7 12.22 -0.89 -20.80
CA VAL A 7 10.76 -0.76 -20.58
C VAL A 7 9.97 -1.01 -21.87
N ARG A 8 10.46 -0.51 -23.01
CA ARG A 8 9.81 -0.73 -24.31
C ARG A 8 9.92 -2.19 -24.75
N GLU A 9 11.08 -2.81 -24.58
CA GLU A 9 11.30 -4.24 -24.85
C GLU A 9 10.46 -5.15 -23.95
N ALA A 10 10.22 -4.73 -22.71
CA ALA A 10 9.31 -5.43 -21.81
C ALA A 10 7.83 -5.29 -22.23
N GLY A 11 7.49 -4.34 -23.10
CA GLY A 11 6.13 -4.09 -23.57
C GLY A 11 5.37 -2.99 -22.82
N GLY A 12 6.04 -2.17 -22.00
CA GLY A 12 5.41 -1.06 -21.27
C GLY A 12 4.39 -1.51 -20.22
N PHE A 13 3.47 -0.63 -19.84
CA PHE A 13 2.39 -0.96 -18.91
C PHE A 13 1.30 -1.79 -19.60
N ASP A 14 0.72 -2.73 -18.86
CA ASP A 14 -0.45 -3.48 -19.31
C ASP A 14 -1.72 -2.66 -19.05
N GLU A 15 -2.25 -2.02 -20.08
CA GLU A 15 -3.44 -1.14 -20.00
C GLU A 15 -4.73 -1.88 -19.63
N SER A 16 -4.73 -3.23 -19.65
CA SER A 16 -5.87 -4.02 -19.16
C SER A 16 -5.95 -4.05 -17.63
N LEU A 17 -4.86 -3.70 -16.94
CA LEU A 17 -4.81 -3.65 -15.48
C LEU A 17 -5.25 -2.28 -14.98
N SER A 18 -6.33 -2.27 -14.20
CA SER A 18 -6.82 -1.05 -13.53
C SER A 18 -5.94 -0.59 -12.35
N ASN A 19 -5.10 -1.48 -11.84
CA ASN A 19 -4.19 -1.31 -10.70
C ASN A 19 -3.04 -2.32 -10.85
N ALA A 20 -1.94 -2.14 -10.11
CA ALA A 20 -0.81 -3.08 -10.09
C ALA A 20 -0.12 -3.29 -11.46
N GLU A 21 -0.37 -2.39 -12.41
CA GLU A 21 0.32 -2.31 -13.70
C GLU A 21 1.82 -2.06 -13.53
N ASP A 22 2.18 -1.29 -12.49
CA ASP A 22 3.54 -1.05 -12.07
C ASP A 22 4.21 -2.33 -11.56
N TRP A 23 3.50 -3.10 -10.73
CA TRP A 23 3.99 -4.35 -10.18
C TRP A 23 4.23 -5.39 -11.28
N ASP A 24 3.29 -5.56 -12.21
CA ASP A 24 3.46 -6.44 -13.37
C ASP A 24 4.68 -6.05 -14.21
N LEU A 25 4.83 -4.76 -14.52
CA LEU A 25 5.99 -4.26 -15.27
C LEU A 25 7.30 -4.55 -14.53
N TRP A 26 7.38 -4.32 -13.23
CA TRP A 26 8.58 -4.61 -12.45
C TRP A 26 8.95 -6.10 -12.43
N ILE A 27 7.97 -7.01 -12.40
CA ILE A 27 8.24 -8.45 -12.53
C ILE A 27 8.82 -8.76 -13.91
N ARG A 28 8.24 -8.23 -15.00
CA ARG A 28 8.76 -8.43 -16.37
C ARG A 28 10.17 -7.88 -16.55
N LEU A 29 10.48 -6.75 -15.92
CA LEU A 29 11.82 -6.16 -15.92
C LEU A 29 12.81 -7.02 -15.13
N ALA A 30 12.41 -7.55 -13.96
CA ALA A 30 13.24 -8.41 -13.12
C ALA A 30 13.64 -9.73 -13.82
N GLN A 31 12.80 -10.20 -14.76
CA GLN A 31 13.11 -11.37 -15.59
C GLN A 31 14.13 -11.09 -16.69
N ARG A 32 14.39 -9.81 -17.02
CA ARG A 32 15.26 -9.38 -18.12
C ARG A 32 16.56 -8.74 -17.65
N ALA A 33 16.56 -8.15 -16.47
CA ALA A 33 17.71 -7.45 -15.91
C ALA A 33 17.78 -7.60 -14.39
N GLN A 34 18.99 -7.44 -13.84
CA GLN A 34 19.20 -7.44 -12.40
C GLN A 34 18.58 -6.19 -11.76
N LEU A 35 17.81 -6.39 -10.70
CA LEU A 35 17.29 -5.29 -9.89
C LEU A 35 18.33 -4.83 -8.87
N ALA A 36 18.56 -3.52 -8.81
CA ALA A 36 19.30 -2.87 -7.74
C ALA A 36 18.34 -2.18 -6.77
N ILE A 37 18.50 -2.47 -5.48
CA ILE A 37 17.73 -1.83 -4.40
C ILE A 37 18.61 -0.76 -3.77
N VAL A 38 18.10 0.48 -3.74
CA VAL A 38 18.74 1.57 -3.01
C VAL A 38 18.00 1.74 -1.69
N ASP A 39 18.62 1.27 -0.61
CA ASP A 39 18.04 1.33 0.74
C ASP A 39 18.17 2.72 1.37
N ARG A 40 17.58 3.72 0.70
CA ARG A 40 17.54 5.12 1.14
C ARG A 40 16.19 5.77 0.82
N PRO A 41 15.71 6.70 1.66
CA PRO A 41 14.43 7.33 1.46
C PRO A 41 14.54 8.48 0.43
N LEU A 42 14.43 8.13 -0.85
CA LEU A 42 14.65 9.07 -1.98
C LEU A 42 13.35 9.62 -2.59
N LEU A 43 12.19 9.16 -2.13
CA LEU A 43 10.89 9.51 -2.71
C LEU A 43 9.92 9.94 -1.61
N ALA A 44 9.24 11.06 -1.83
CA ALA A 44 8.06 11.45 -1.07
C ALA A 44 6.88 11.56 -2.02
N TYR A 45 5.75 10.98 -1.63
CA TYR A 45 4.50 11.10 -2.37
C TYR A 45 3.45 11.77 -1.48
N ARG A 46 2.65 12.67 -2.06
CA ARG A 46 1.55 13.32 -1.35
C ARG A 46 0.35 12.38 -1.31
N ARG A 47 -0.20 12.16 -0.12
CA ARG A 47 -1.45 11.44 0.08
C ARG A 47 -2.58 12.42 0.30
N TRP A 48 -3.58 12.40 -0.58
CA TRP A 48 -4.80 13.17 -0.37
C TRP A 48 -5.80 12.35 0.47
N PRO A 49 -6.39 12.92 1.53
CA PRO A 49 -7.38 12.23 2.38
C PRO A 49 -8.60 11.70 1.60
N GLN A 50 -8.88 12.31 0.44
CA GLN A 50 -10.03 12.03 -0.41
C GLN A 50 -9.66 11.30 -1.71
N ALA A 51 -8.38 10.94 -1.92
CA ALA A 51 -8.00 10.14 -3.08
C ALA A 51 -8.82 8.85 -3.05
N LYS A 52 -9.58 8.61 -4.11
CA LYS A 52 -10.49 7.47 -4.28
C LYS A 52 -9.71 6.15 -4.32
N SER A 53 -9.22 5.66 -3.18
CA SER A 53 -8.84 4.26 -3.00
C SER A 53 -10.08 3.37 -2.80
N THR A 54 -11.18 3.70 -3.48
CA THR A 54 -12.51 3.09 -3.25
C THR A 54 -12.74 1.89 -4.16
N ASN A 55 -11.92 1.70 -5.21
CA ASN A 55 -12.02 0.52 -6.08
C ASN A 55 -11.19 -0.66 -5.54
N LEU A 56 -11.52 -1.10 -4.32
CA LEU A 56 -10.90 -2.28 -3.71
C LEU A 56 -11.09 -3.55 -4.56
N ARG A 57 -12.21 -3.62 -5.31
CA ARG A 57 -12.50 -4.74 -6.22
C ARG A 57 -11.55 -4.76 -7.40
N GLY A 58 -11.41 -3.65 -8.13
CA GLY A 58 -10.49 -3.54 -9.26
C GLY A 58 -9.04 -3.82 -8.85
N MET A 59 -8.64 -3.33 -7.68
CA MET A 59 -7.33 -3.66 -7.13
C MET A 59 -7.20 -5.16 -6.85
N THR A 60 -8.17 -5.78 -6.18
CA THR A 60 -8.14 -7.24 -5.90
C THR A 60 -8.01 -8.05 -7.20
N THR A 61 -8.83 -7.74 -8.21
CA THR A 61 -8.81 -8.42 -9.51
C THR A 61 -7.46 -8.26 -10.20
N SER A 62 -6.92 -7.05 -10.31
CA SER A 62 -5.64 -6.84 -10.98
C SER A 62 -4.49 -7.54 -10.24
N PHE A 63 -4.48 -7.55 -8.90
CA PHE A 63 -3.50 -8.33 -8.13
C PHE A 63 -3.62 -9.83 -8.39
N ASP A 64 -4.83 -10.39 -8.46
CA ASP A 64 -5.06 -11.82 -8.76
C ASP A 64 -4.60 -12.17 -10.19
N THR A 65 -4.83 -11.28 -11.16
CA THR A 65 -4.32 -11.43 -12.53
C THR A 65 -2.80 -11.50 -12.55
N VAL A 66 -2.12 -10.59 -11.85
CA VAL A 66 -0.64 -10.60 -11.78
C VAL A 66 -0.12 -11.85 -11.09
N LEU A 67 -0.71 -12.25 -9.95
CA LEU A 67 -0.30 -13.47 -9.22
C LEU A 67 -0.44 -14.74 -10.08
N SER A 68 -1.58 -14.88 -10.77
CA SER A 68 -1.83 -16.04 -11.63
C SER A 68 -0.88 -16.09 -12.84
N ARG A 69 -0.50 -14.94 -13.41
CA ARG A 69 0.46 -14.82 -14.52
C ARG A 69 1.84 -15.39 -14.18
N TYR A 70 2.31 -15.23 -12.94
CA TYR A 70 3.66 -15.63 -12.53
C TYR A 70 3.71 -16.89 -11.66
N GLY A 71 2.64 -17.69 -11.64
CA GLY A 71 2.60 -18.98 -10.94
C GLY A 71 2.65 -18.88 -9.41
N ALA A 72 2.50 -17.67 -8.85
CA ALA A 72 2.35 -17.49 -7.42
C ALA A 72 0.92 -17.88 -7.04
N LEU A 73 0.75 -19.12 -6.57
CA LEU A 73 -0.54 -19.55 -6.03
C LEU A 73 -0.93 -18.63 -4.86
N PRO A 74 -2.15 -18.08 -4.84
CA PRO A 74 -2.65 -17.37 -3.68
C PRO A 74 -2.61 -18.31 -2.48
N SER A 75 -1.67 -18.10 -1.57
CA SER A 75 -1.68 -18.81 -0.29
C SER A 75 -2.73 -18.14 0.61
N PRO A 76 -3.35 -18.88 1.55
CA PRO A 76 -4.23 -18.27 2.54
C PRO A 76 -3.56 -17.13 3.32
N GLU A 77 -2.24 -17.17 3.48
CA GLU A 77 -1.47 -16.10 4.09
C GLU A 77 -1.31 -14.88 3.19
N HIS A 78 -1.07 -15.06 1.88
CA HIS A 78 -1.03 -13.96 0.92
C HIS A 78 -2.39 -13.27 0.80
N ASP A 79 -3.49 -14.03 0.74
CA ASP A 79 -4.84 -13.45 0.71
C ASP A 79 -5.13 -12.67 2.00
N TYR A 80 -4.77 -13.22 3.16
CA TYR A 80 -4.91 -12.53 4.45
C TYR A 80 -4.07 -11.26 4.53
N ALA A 81 -2.77 -11.34 4.19
CA ALA A 81 -1.86 -10.20 4.23
C ALA A 81 -2.35 -9.06 3.33
N ARG A 82 -2.85 -9.41 2.14
CA ARG A 82 -3.48 -8.47 1.20
C ARG A 82 -4.75 -7.87 1.79
N ALA A 83 -5.73 -8.67 2.20
CA ALA A 83 -6.99 -8.19 2.74
C ALA A 83 -6.78 -7.29 3.98
N ARG A 84 -5.80 -7.64 4.82
CA ARG A 84 -5.38 -6.82 5.97
C ARG A 84 -4.75 -5.49 5.52
N TYR A 85 -3.85 -5.52 4.54
CA TYR A 85 -3.25 -4.30 3.98
C TYR A 85 -4.32 -3.35 3.44
N LEU A 86 -5.27 -3.86 2.65
CA LEU A 86 -6.39 -3.08 2.12
C LEU A 86 -7.26 -2.46 3.22
N THR A 87 -7.57 -3.26 4.26
CA THR A 87 -8.33 -2.80 5.44
C THR A 87 -7.59 -1.70 6.20
N GLN A 88 -6.26 -1.75 6.26
CA GLN A 88 -5.43 -0.71 6.88
C GLN A 88 -5.36 0.56 6.02
N GLN A 89 -5.26 0.43 4.70
CA GLN A 89 -5.20 1.59 3.80
C GLN A 89 -6.53 2.34 3.70
N GLY A 90 -7.66 1.62 3.79
CA GLY A 90 -9.00 2.21 3.84
C GLY A 90 -9.41 2.76 5.22
N ALA A 91 -8.53 2.67 6.23
CA ALA A 91 -8.79 3.12 7.58
C ALA A 91 -8.98 4.63 7.64
N HIS A 92 -10.14 5.07 8.12
CA HIS A 92 -10.41 6.49 8.33
C HIS A 92 -11.27 6.67 9.59
N PRO A 93 -10.91 7.55 10.54
CA PRO A 93 -11.69 7.74 11.76
C PRO A 93 -13.15 8.13 11.50
N GLY A 94 -13.40 8.92 10.46
CA GLY A 94 -14.75 9.30 10.00
C GLY A 94 -15.57 8.14 9.39
N LYS A 95 -14.99 6.96 9.17
CA LYS A 95 -15.65 5.77 8.60
C LYS A 95 -15.55 4.54 9.51
N ARG A 96 -15.52 4.75 10.84
CA ARG A 96 -15.32 3.71 11.88
C ARG A 96 -16.20 2.46 11.72
N LEU A 97 -17.47 2.60 11.33
CA LEU A 97 -18.38 1.47 11.10
C LEU A 97 -17.91 0.59 9.94
N ARG A 98 -17.55 1.20 8.80
CA ARG A 98 -17.03 0.48 7.63
C ARG A 98 -15.70 -0.20 7.94
N TRP A 99 -14.86 0.48 8.72
CA TRP A 99 -13.56 -0.05 9.11
C TRP A 99 -13.69 -1.24 10.08
N SER A 100 -14.59 -1.14 11.06
CA SER A 100 -14.94 -2.23 11.98
C SER A 100 -15.52 -3.43 11.23
N ALA A 101 -16.47 -3.19 10.32
CA ALA A 101 -17.05 -4.23 9.47
C ALA A 101 -16.00 -4.95 8.61
N ALA A 102 -15.04 -4.22 8.04
CA ALA A 102 -13.94 -4.82 7.27
C ALA A 102 -13.07 -5.76 8.13
N TYR A 103 -12.77 -5.39 9.38
CA TYR A 103 -12.05 -6.26 10.30
C TYR A 103 -12.88 -7.47 10.77
N LEU A 104 -14.19 -7.33 10.96
CA LEU A 104 -15.07 -8.47 11.25
C LEU A 104 -15.09 -9.45 10.08
N CYS A 105 -15.23 -8.97 8.85
CA CYS A 105 -15.14 -9.82 7.66
C CYS A 105 -13.80 -10.56 7.60
N LEU A 106 -12.69 -9.90 7.93
CA LEU A 106 -11.37 -10.50 7.97
C LEU A 106 -11.28 -11.60 9.06
N ALA A 107 -11.82 -11.32 10.25
CA ALA A 107 -11.86 -12.26 11.36
C ALA A 107 -12.64 -13.54 11.02
N VAL A 108 -13.80 -13.40 10.37
CA VAL A 108 -14.65 -14.53 9.95
C VAL A 108 -14.01 -15.30 8.80
N ARG A 109 -13.59 -14.59 7.73
CA ARG A 109 -13.05 -15.21 6.51
C ARG A 109 -11.77 -15.99 6.76
N HIS A 110 -10.86 -15.44 7.57
CA HIS A 110 -9.56 -16.06 7.83
C HIS A 110 -9.46 -16.75 9.19
N ARG A 111 -10.56 -16.79 9.97
CA ARG A 111 -10.64 -17.39 11.31
C ARG A 111 -9.54 -16.87 12.25
N ARG A 112 -9.29 -15.56 12.23
CA ARG A 112 -8.27 -14.89 13.04
C ARG A 112 -8.93 -14.03 14.12
N PRO A 113 -8.99 -14.48 15.40
CA PRO A 113 -9.71 -13.76 16.46
C PRO A 113 -9.11 -12.38 16.76
N VAL A 114 -7.82 -12.20 16.49
CA VAL A 114 -7.13 -10.91 16.62
C VAL A 114 -7.76 -9.81 15.76
N ASP A 115 -8.41 -10.15 14.64
CA ASP A 115 -9.10 -9.17 13.80
C ASP A 115 -10.46 -8.77 14.38
N GLY A 116 -11.09 -9.63 15.19
CA GLY A 116 -12.26 -9.25 15.99
C GLY A 116 -11.91 -8.17 17.02
N LEU A 117 -10.76 -8.30 17.69
CA LEU A 117 -10.24 -7.26 18.60
C LEU A 117 -9.98 -5.94 17.86
N ARG A 118 -9.45 -6.02 16.63
CA ARG A 118 -9.25 -4.83 15.77
C ARG A 118 -10.57 -4.19 15.35
N ALA A 119 -11.61 -4.99 15.10
CA ALA A 119 -12.94 -4.47 14.80
C ALA A 119 -13.53 -3.67 15.96
N VAL A 120 -13.41 -4.18 17.20
CA VAL A 120 -13.82 -3.47 18.41
C VAL A 120 -13.02 -2.18 18.58
N ALA A 121 -11.70 -2.25 18.44
CA ALA A 121 -10.83 -1.08 18.55
C ALA A 121 -11.13 -0.01 17.48
N ALA A 122 -11.41 -0.41 16.23
CA ALA A 122 -11.77 0.50 15.15
C ALA A 122 -13.08 1.24 15.43
N LEU A 123 -14.01 0.62 16.16
CA LEU A 123 -15.30 1.22 16.52
C LEU A 123 -15.19 2.15 17.72
N GLY A 124 -14.58 1.68 18.81
CA GLY A 124 -14.52 2.42 20.08
C GLY A 124 -13.42 3.47 20.15
N TRP A 125 -12.27 3.21 19.52
CA TRP A 125 -11.09 4.08 19.61
C TRP A 125 -10.37 4.25 18.26
N PRO A 126 -11.07 4.73 17.19
CA PRO A 126 -10.48 4.86 15.86
C PRO A 126 -9.22 5.73 15.83
N ASN A 127 -9.21 6.83 16.59
CA ASN A 127 -8.06 7.74 16.66
C ASN A 127 -6.86 7.10 17.37
N ALA A 128 -7.08 6.39 18.48
CA ALA A 128 -6.02 5.69 19.19
C ALA A 128 -5.44 4.56 18.32
N MET A 129 -6.31 3.81 17.63
CA MET A 129 -5.89 2.76 16.71
C MET A 129 -5.11 3.30 15.52
N GLN A 130 -5.51 4.45 14.96
CA GLN A 130 -4.75 5.12 13.90
C GLN A 130 -3.38 5.59 14.41
N ARG A 131 -3.32 6.21 15.61
CA ARG A 131 -2.07 6.60 16.25
C ARG A 131 -1.14 5.42 16.48
N ILE A 132 -1.62 4.32 17.07
CA ILE A 132 -0.82 3.12 17.31
C ILE A 132 -0.26 2.56 15.99
N GLN A 133 -1.05 2.57 14.91
CA GLN A 133 -0.57 2.13 13.60
C GLN A 133 0.51 3.07 13.04
N HIS A 134 0.32 4.38 13.14
CA HIS A 134 1.33 5.38 12.75
C HIS A 134 2.60 5.22 13.58
N ASP A 135 2.49 5.07 14.90
CA ASP A 135 3.63 4.91 15.80
C ASP A 135 4.40 3.62 15.51
N ARG A 136 3.70 2.52 15.23
CA ARG A 136 4.33 1.26 14.78
C ARG A 136 5.04 1.40 13.44
N ALA A 137 4.43 2.12 12.49
CA ALA A 137 5.08 2.40 11.21
C ALA A 137 6.34 3.25 11.41
N ARG A 138 6.27 4.28 12.24
CA ARG A 138 7.43 5.14 12.58
C ARG A 138 8.56 4.37 13.26
N ARG A 139 8.24 3.42 14.14
CA ARG A 139 9.25 2.57 14.81
C ARG A 139 10.01 1.64 13.87
N ARG A 140 9.47 1.37 12.66
CA ARG A 140 10.16 0.58 11.63
C ARG A 140 11.09 1.41 10.76
N ILE A 141 11.04 2.73 10.86
CA ILE A 141 11.91 3.62 10.11
C ILE A 141 13.30 3.56 10.74
N PRO A 142 14.37 3.25 9.98
CA PRO A 142 15.73 3.28 10.51
C PRO A 142 16.10 4.64 11.11
N PRO A 143 16.93 4.68 12.16
CA PRO A 143 17.41 5.93 12.74
C PRO A 143 18.06 6.84 11.67
N GLY A 144 17.84 8.16 11.77
CA GLY A 144 18.41 9.15 10.85
C GLY A 144 17.72 9.30 9.50
N TRP A 145 16.86 8.35 9.09
CA TRP A 145 16.11 8.47 7.83
C TRP A 145 15.13 9.63 7.82
N ILE A 146 14.47 9.92 8.95
CA ILE A 146 13.58 11.08 9.04
C ILE A 146 14.37 12.37 8.80
N ASP A 147 15.53 12.53 9.44
CA ASP A 147 16.37 13.71 9.29
C ASP A 147 16.96 13.83 7.87
N GLU A 148 17.29 12.70 7.24
CA GLU A 148 17.65 12.66 5.82
C GLU A 148 16.51 13.15 4.92
N VAL A 149 15.30 12.64 5.14
CA VAL A 149 14.11 13.06 4.38
C VAL A 149 13.83 14.55 4.58
N GLU A 150 13.84 15.04 5.81
CA GLU A 150 13.54 16.45 6.10
C GLU A 150 14.50 17.41 5.39
N ARG A 151 15.79 17.05 5.25
CA ARG A 151 16.78 17.88 4.56
C ARG A 151 16.42 18.21 3.11
N TRP A 152 15.87 17.26 2.37
CA TRP A 152 15.48 17.47 0.97
C TRP A 152 13.98 17.72 0.78
N LEU A 153 13.13 17.30 1.73
CA LEU A 153 11.67 17.45 1.60
C LEU A 153 11.15 18.79 2.10
N ALA A 154 11.79 19.41 3.10
CA ALA A 154 11.32 20.65 3.72
C ALA A 154 11.05 21.80 2.72
N PRO A 155 11.89 22.05 1.69
CA PRO A 155 11.64 23.11 0.71
C PRO A 155 10.33 22.91 -0.07
N TYR A 156 10.00 21.66 -0.40
CA TYR A 156 8.81 21.32 -1.19
C TYR A 156 7.50 21.41 -0.40
N ARG A 157 7.54 21.33 0.95
CA ARG A 157 6.35 21.52 1.78
C ARG A 157 5.88 22.96 1.81
N GLN A 158 6.81 23.92 1.76
CA GLN A 158 6.50 25.34 1.86
C GLN A 158 5.97 25.91 0.54
N GLY A 159 6.51 25.46 -0.60
CA GLY A 159 6.04 25.89 -1.93
C GLY A 159 4.63 25.41 -2.30
N GLY A 160 4.16 24.30 -1.72
CA GLY A 160 2.83 23.73 -2.01
C GLY A 160 1.65 24.41 -1.31
N MET A 161 1.87 25.50 -0.56
CA MET A 161 0.82 26.32 0.10
C MET A 161 0.52 27.63 -0.67
N ALA A 162 1.28 27.96 -1.72
CA ALA A 162 1.16 29.23 -2.45
C ALA A 162 0.36 29.14 -3.78
N SER A 163 -0.20 27.98 -4.11
CA SER A 163 -0.93 27.75 -5.36
C SER A 163 -2.19 26.91 -5.13
N GLY A 164 -3.13 27.47 -4.37
CA GLY A 164 -4.46 26.91 -4.11
C GLY A 164 -5.49 28.02 -4.08
#